data_AF-A0A3Q2Y300-F1
#
_entry.id   AF-A0A3Q2Y300-F1
#
_cell.length_a   1.000
_cell.length_b   1.000
_cell.length_c   1.000
_cell.angle_alpha   90.00
_cell.angle_beta   90.00
_cell.angle_gamma   90.00
#
_symmetry.space_group_name_H-M   'P 1'
#
loop_
_entity.id
_entity.type
_entity.pdbx_description
1 polymer ?
#
loop_
_entity_poly.entity_id
_entity_poly.type
_entity_poly.pdbx_seq_one_letter_code
_entity_poly.pdbx_strand_id
1 'polypeptide(L)' 'MAAGSGAASGHGARSSNAALEASLDRRFQGISNTMESIQSISGWCIENKKQSGLVVRYWMKWLKKCE' A
#
# COMPACT_ATOMS: atom_id res chain seq x y z
N MET A 1 -8.40 -32.97 30.26
CA MET A 1 -7.47 -33.22 29.14
C MET A 1 -7.30 -31.94 28.33
N ALA A 2 -6.04 -31.64 27.96
CA ALA A 2 -5.49 -30.75 26.91
C ALA A 2 -6.16 -29.38 26.66
N ALA A 3 -5.54 -28.21 26.94
CA ALA A 3 -4.30 -27.63 26.40
C ALA A 3 -4.42 -27.02 24.99
N GLY A 4 -4.06 -25.72 24.92
CA GLY A 4 -3.56 -25.02 23.74
C GLY A 4 -4.62 -24.23 22.96
N SER A 5 -4.36 -23.07 22.38
CA SER A 5 -3.14 -22.26 22.25
C SER A 5 -3.58 -20.90 21.68
N GLY A 6 -2.88 -19.82 22.04
CA GLY A 6 -3.18 -18.47 21.56
C GLY A 6 -3.02 -18.29 20.04
N ALA A 7 -3.86 -17.44 19.46
CA ALA A 7 -3.69 -16.68 18.22
C ALA A 7 -5.03 -15.94 17.98
N ALA A 8 -5.16 -14.67 17.63
CA ALA A 8 -4.20 -13.72 17.10
C ALA A 8 -4.71 -12.29 17.32
N SER A 9 -4.02 -11.53 18.17
CA SER A 9 -3.93 -10.08 18.01
C SER A 9 -3.16 -9.82 16.71
N GLY A 10 -3.87 -9.64 15.60
CA GLY A 10 -3.23 -9.45 14.29
C GLY A 10 -4.16 -9.26 13.09
N HIS A 11 -5.47 -9.51 13.24
CA HIS A 11 -6.41 -9.41 12.12
C HIS A 11 -6.68 -7.97 11.64
N GLY A 12 -6.53 -6.96 12.50
CA GLY A 12 -6.75 -5.55 12.11
C GLY A 12 -5.66 -4.99 11.20
N ALA A 13 -4.38 -5.19 11.54
CA ALA A 13 -3.25 -4.65 10.77
C ALA A 13 -3.11 -5.31 9.39
N ARG A 14 -3.37 -6.62 9.30
CA ARG A 14 -3.33 -7.36 8.03
C ARG A 14 -4.41 -6.87 7.05
N SER A 15 -5.62 -6.61 7.55
CA SER A 15 -6.72 -6.09 6.75
C SER A 15 -6.46 -4.66 6.27
N SER A 16 -5.91 -3.79 7.12
CA SER A 16 -5.56 -2.41 6.75
C SER A 16 -4.48 -2.35 5.68
N ASN A 17 -3.50 -3.26 5.73
CA ASN A 17 -2.45 -3.35 4.73
C ASN A 17 -3.01 -3.79 3.37
N ALA A 18 -3.86 -4.83 3.34
CA ALA A 18 -4.49 -5.30 2.09
C ALA A 18 -5.35 -4.22 1.42
N ALA A 19 -6.08 -3.41 2.21
CA ALA A 19 -6.86 -2.28 1.70
C ALA A 19 -5.95 -1.19 1.10
N LEU A 20 -4.80 -0.91 1.73
CA LEU A 20 -3.82 0.04 1.23
C LEU A 20 -3.16 -0.48 -0.06
N GLU A 21 -2.82 -1.77 -0.13
CA GLU A 21 -2.28 -2.40 -1.33
C GLU A 21 -3.22 -2.28 -2.53
N ALA A 22 -4.51 -2.61 -2.35
CA ALA A 22 -5.50 -2.47 -3.41
C ALA A 22 -5.66 -1.01 -3.88
N SER A 23 -5.55 -0.07 -2.94
CA SER A 23 -5.60 1.37 -3.25
C SER A 23 -4.36 1.84 -4.00
N LEU A 24 -3.19 1.34 -3.65
CA LEU A 24 -1.93 1.62 -4.34
C LEU A 24 -1.94 1.05 -5.76
N ASP A 25 -2.42 -0.18 -5.95
CA ASP A 25 -2.48 -0.81 -7.27
C ASP A 25 -3.38 -0.01 -8.23
N ARG A 26 -4.58 0.39 -7.78
CA ARG A 26 -5.48 1.27 -8.55
C ARG A 26 -4.85 2.63 -8.86
N ARG A 27 -4.17 3.24 -7.88
CA ARG A 27 -3.50 4.53 -8.08
C ARG A 27 -2.38 4.42 -9.10
N PHE A 28 -1.53 3.40 -8.99
CA PHE A 28 -0.39 3.21 -9.88
C PHE A 28 -0.84 2.92 -11.31
N GLN A 29 -1.89 2.12 -11.51
CA GLN A 29 -2.51 1.90 -12.83
C GLN A 29 -2.96 3.20 -13.52
N GLY A 30 -3.39 4.20 -12.75
CA GLY A 30 -3.85 5.49 -13.26
C GLY A 30 -2.77 6.56 -13.39
N ILE A 31 -1.50 6.26 -13.10
CA ILE A 31 -0.43 7.25 -13.21
C ILE A 31 -0.17 7.59 -14.68
N SER A 32 -0.17 8.88 -14.98
CA SER A 32 0.20 9.45 -16.26
C SER A 32 1.22 10.58 -16.10
N ASN A 33 1.79 11.05 -17.21
CA ASN A 33 2.77 12.14 -17.23
C ASN A 33 2.16 13.54 -17.08
N THR A 34 0.88 13.65 -16.71
CA THR A 34 0.27 14.97 -16.43
C THR A 34 0.70 15.47 -15.05
N MET A 35 0.80 16.80 -14.93
CA MET A 35 1.12 17.45 -13.66
C MET A 35 0.12 17.07 -12.57
N GLU A 36 -1.17 17.02 -12.89
CA GLU A 36 -2.23 16.65 -11.95
C GLU A 36 -2.06 15.22 -11.44
N SER A 37 -1.71 14.28 -12.32
CA SER A 37 -1.46 12.88 -11.93
C SER A 37 -0.27 12.78 -10.98
N ILE A 38 0.84 13.46 -11.29
CA ILE A 38 2.06 13.44 -10.48
C ILE A 38 1.83 14.15 -9.12
N GLN A 39 1.07 15.25 -9.11
CA GLN A 39 0.72 15.95 -7.87
C GLN A 39 -0.23 15.13 -7.00
N SER A 40 -1.23 14.47 -7.59
CA SER A 40 -2.19 13.63 -6.87
C SER A 40 -1.48 12.49 -6.13
N ILE A 41 -0.58 11.76 -6.81
CA ILE A 41 0.19 10.67 -6.17
C ILE A 41 1.13 11.21 -5.09
N SER A 42 1.79 12.35 -5.33
CA SER A 42 2.71 12.97 -4.37
C SER A 42 1.99 13.44 -3.11
N GLY A 43 0.84 14.12 -3.26
CA GLY A 43 0.00 14.56 -2.15
C GLY A 43 -0.47 13.37 -1.29
N TRP A 44 -0.96 12.31 -1.95
CA TRP A 44 -1.40 11.11 -1.26
C TRP A 44 -0.28 10.43 -0.45
N CYS A 45 0.94 10.39 -0.98
CA CYS A 45 2.11 9.87 -0.27
C CYS A 45 2.43 10.67 1.01
N ILE A 46 2.27 12.00 0.97
CA ILE A 46 2.50 12.88 2.11
C ILE A 46 1.45 12.64 3.21
N GLU A 47 0.18 12.51 2.82
CA GLU A 47 -0.92 12.20 3.75
C GLU A 47 -0.75 10.84 4.42
N ASN A 48 -0.22 9.85 3.69
CA ASN A 48 -0.04 8.48 4.15
C ASN A 48 1.38 8.18 4.64
N LYS A 49 2.15 9.21 5.04
CA LYS A 49 3.57 9.11 5.42
C LYS A 49 3.88 8.05 6.50
N LYS A 50 2.91 7.70 7.35
CA LYS A 50 3.05 6.63 8.37
C LYS A 50 3.31 5.25 7.74
N GLN A 51 2.90 5.04 6.49
CA GLN A 51 3.07 3.78 5.75
C GLN A 51 4.04 3.91 4.57
N SER A 52 4.90 4.94 4.58
CA SER A 52 5.87 5.22 3.50
C SER A 52 6.72 4.01 3.11
N GLY A 53 7.19 3.22 4.08
CA GLY A 53 7.96 2.00 3.81
C GLY A 53 7.18 0.95 3.01
N LEU A 54 5.87 0.83 3.23
CA LEU A 54 5.02 -0.07 2.46
C LEU A 54 4.80 0.50 1.05
N VAL A 55 4.46 1.79 0.95
CA VAL A 55 4.25 2.49 -0.33
C VAL A 55 5.46 2.33 -1.25
N VAL A 56 6.67 2.55 -0.74
CA VAL A 56 7.92 2.40 -1.52
C VAL A 56 8.13 0.96 -1.97
N ARG A 57 7.86 -0.04 -1.13
CA ARG A 57 7.94 -1.45 -1.52
C ARG A 57 7.00 -1.80 -2.67
N TYR A 58 5.75 -1.33 -2.61
CA TYR A 58 4.78 -1.55 -3.69
C TYR A 58 5.15 -0.78 -4.96
N TRP A 59 5.62 0.46 -4.82
CA TRP A 59 6.13 1.26 -5.93
C TRP A 59 7.22 0.52 -6.69
N MET A 60 8.24 0.01 -6.00
CA MET A 60 9.35 -0.73 -6.62
C MET A 60 8.87 -2.01 -7.32
N LYS A 61 7.84 -2.69 -6.78
CA LYS A 61 7.23 -3.85 -7.42
C LYS A 61 6.48 -3.44 -8.70
N TRP A 62 5.79 -2.30 -8.68
CA TRP A 62 5.01 -1.80 -9.80
C TRP A 62 5.91 -1.23 -10.91
N LEU A 63 6.97 -0.53 -10.55
CA LEU A 63 7.99 -0.03 -11.49
C LEU A 63 8.61 -1.15 -12.32
N LYS A 64 8.87 -2.31 -11.72
CA LYS A 64 9.37 -3.50 -12.44
C LYS A 64 8.38 -4.08 -13.47
N LYS A 65 7.10 -3.73 -13.38
CA LYS A 65 6.07 -4.13 -14.35
C LYS A 65 5.89 -3.12 -15.48
N CYS A 66 6.40 -1.90 -15.29
CA CYS A 66 6.38 -0.87 -16.31
C CYS A 66 7.61 -1.07 -17.18
N GLU A 67 7.42 -1.51 -18.41
CA GLU A 67 8.45 -1.52 -19.45
C GLU A 67 8.33 -0.26 -20.32
#